data_AF-A0A6J7LUE5-F1
#
_entry.id   AF-A0A6J7LUE5-F1
#
_cell.length_a   1.000
_cell.length_b   1.000
_cell.length_c   1.000
_cell.angle_alpha   90.00
_cell.angle_beta   90.00
_cell.angle_gamma   90.00
#
_symmetry.space_group_name_H-M   'P 1'
#
loop_
_entity.id
_entity.type
_entity.pdbx_description
1 polymer ?
#
loop_
_entity_poly.entity_id
_entity_poly.type
_entity_poly.pdbx_seq_one_letter_code
_entity_poly.pdbx_strand_id
1 'polypeptide(L)'
;MSQPALQNIRVLDLASVGPGARASRTLADYGAEVIKIGAVPRAGAVQIVPPYYAYSGNRNMKRALFDLKADAGREAFLGLADTADVIIESFRPGVVARLGIGYEDVNQRNPGIVFCSTSGFGQTGPRSQWAGHDINYLATSGFLDCTGRQADGRPALPGATVADIAAGGMQASMAIMAALLGRATSGVGSYLDVSIADGAFALMSLYVDEYLATGVEPGPGHYILTGRYACYEIYTCSDGKHISVGAIEAQFWRNLCELLELGEFADAQLDDEKQDQIRAALAQRFATRTRDEWVEVLGAANTCVAPVNTVAEAVVDEQYVARSLVASAVSDTAGEFLQSAPTWAGTVAPDGPYQIRDGAVSDTMELLTQLGLAESEIAELEVSGAIA
;
A
#
# COMPACT_ATOMS: atom_id res chain seq x y z
N MET A 1 -20.69 18.52 -3.43
CA MET A 1 -19.57 17.79 -4.08
C MET A 1 -18.30 18.48 -3.67
N SER A 2 -17.44 17.81 -2.89
CA SER A 2 -16.09 18.30 -2.61
C SER A 2 -15.28 18.23 -3.91
N GLN A 3 -14.61 19.31 -4.31
CA GLN A 3 -13.63 19.24 -5.39
C GLN A 3 -12.53 18.23 -5.00
N PRO A 4 -12.02 17.42 -5.95
CA PRO A 4 -10.90 16.54 -5.69
C PRO A 4 -9.68 17.32 -5.19
N ALA A 5 -9.03 16.85 -4.12
CA ALA A 5 -7.97 17.59 -3.43
C ALA A 5 -6.70 17.80 -4.28
N LEU A 6 -6.44 16.92 -5.24
CA LEU A 6 -5.30 16.99 -6.15
C LEU A 6 -5.73 17.30 -7.59
N GLN A 7 -6.89 17.97 -7.77
CA GLN A 7 -7.29 18.45 -9.08
C GLN A 7 -6.19 19.35 -9.68
N ASN A 8 -5.89 19.17 -10.96
CA ASN A 8 -4.83 19.85 -11.72
C ASN A 8 -3.40 19.48 -11.33
N ILE A 9 -3.19 18.46 -10.48
CA ILE A 9 -1.87 17.88 -10.26
C ILE A 9 -1.63 16.79 -11.30
N ARG A 10 -0.54 16.91 -12.08
CA ARG A 10 -0.10 15.90 -13.04
C ARG A 10 1.06 15.06 -12.48
N VAL A 11 0.91 13.74 -12.48
CA VAL A 11 1.89 12.79 -11.97
C VAL A 11 2.37 11.88 -13.09
N LEU A 12 3.68 11.80 -13.31
CA LEU A 12 4.29 10.80 -14.18
C LEU A 12 4.79 9.64 -13.32
N ASP A 13 4.28 8.44 -13.57
CA ASP A 13 4.60 7.27 -12.77
C ASP A 13 5.32 6.21 -13.60
N LEU A 14 6.63 6.06 -13.36
CA LEU A 14 7.51 5.07 -13.98
C LEU A 14 7.51 3.73 -13.20
N ALA A 15 6.77 3.62 -12.09
CA ALA A 15 6.70 2.40 -11.30
C ALA A 15 5.78 1.35 -11.92
N SER A 16 6.32 0.14 -12.12
CA SER A 16 5.54 -0.97 -12.67
C SER A 16 4.63 -1.64 -11.64
N VAL A 17 5.11 -1.82 -10.40
CA VAL A 17 4.42 -2.53 -9.30
C VAL A 17 4.85 -2.00 -7.94
N GLY A 18 4.21 -2.47 -6.87
CA GLY A 18 4.69 -2.31 -5.50
C GLY A 18 4.44 -0.90 -4.95
N PRO A 19 5.38 -0.35 -4.17
CA PRO A 19 5.25 0.94 -3.47
C PRO A 19 4.86 2.11 -4.37
N GLY A 20 5.61 2.36 -5.44
CA GLY A 20 5.38 3.49 -6.35
C GLY A 20 4.01 3.41 -7.02
N ALA A 21 3.60 2.22 -7.47
CA ALA A 21 2.28 2.00 -8.07
C ALA A 21 1.13 2.22 -7.06
N ARG A 22 1.32 1.89 -5.78
CA ARG A 22 0.34 2.18 -4.73
C ARG A 22 0.29 3.67 -4.39
N ALA A 23 1.44 4.34 -4.42
CA ALA A 23 1.53 5.76 -4.16
C ALA A 23 0.80 6.57 -5.24
N SER A 24 1.10 6.31 -6.51
CA SER A 24 0.41 6.95 -7.63
C SER A 24 -1.07 6.65 -7.66
N ARG A 25 -1.48 5.43 -7.29
CA ARG A 25 -2.89 5.06 -7.16
C ARG A 25 -3.62 5.88 -6.11
N THR A 26 -2.98 6.13 -4.97
CA THR A 26 -3.52 7.00 -3.93
C THR A 26 -3.68 8.43 -4.44
N LEU A 27 -2.69 8.98 -5.17
CA LEU A 27 -2.79 10.32 -5.75
C LEU A 27 -3.91 10.42 -6.80
N ALA A 28 -4.09 9.39 -7.64
CA ALA A 28 -5.21 9.32 -8.58
C ALA A 28 -6.58 9.34 -7.87
N ASP A 29 -6.71 8.65 -6.72
CA ASP A 29 -7.93 8.66 -5.91
C ASP A 29 -8.26 10.02 -5.28
N TYR A 30 -7.23 10.85 -5.03
CA TYR A 30 -7.42 12.24 -4.64
C TYR A 30 -7.64 13.19 -5.84
N GLY A 31 -7.66 12.66 -7.06
CA GLY A 31 -8.01 13.38 -8.28
C GLY A 31 -6.84 13.92 -9.11
N ALA A 32 -5.62 13.46 -8.85
CA ALA A 32 -4.48 13.79 -9.72
C ALA A 32 -4.62 13.10 -11.09
N GLU A 33 -4.17 13.77 -12.16
CA GLU A 33 -3.97 13.13 -13.46
C GLU A 33 -2.69 12.30 -13.41
N VAL A 34 -2.84 10.98 -13.30
CA VAL A 34 -1.70 10.06 -13.28
C VAL A 34 -1.48 9.47 -14.67
N ILE A 35 -0.26 9.62 -15.18
CA ILE A 35 0.20 9.06 -16.45
C ILE A 35 1.23 7.98 -16.14
N LYS A 36 0.85 6.72 -16.34
CA LYS A 36 1.74 5.56 -16.24
C LYS A 36 2.71 5.56 -17.43
N ILE A 37 4.00 5.62 -17.13
CA ILE A 37 5.07 5.63 -18.12
C ILE A 37 5.60 4.20 -18.28
N GLY A 38 5.37 3.63 -19.47
CA GLY A 38 5.89 2.33 -19.85
C GLY A 38 7.01 2.42 -20.88
N ALA A 39 7.67 1.29 -21.11
CA ALA A 39 8.60 1.16 -22.22
C ALA A 39 7.84 0.82 -23.51
N VAL A 40 8.36 1.26 -24.66
CA VAL A 40 7.92 0.78 -25.97
C VAL A 40 8.05 -0.76 -26.02
N PRO A 41 7.00 -1.50 -26.40
CA PRO A 41 7.06 -2.96 -26.53
C PRO A 41 8.14 -3.40 -27.52
N ARG A 42 8.98 -4.37 -27.13
CA ARG A 42 10.00 -4.97 -27.99
C ARG A 42 9.85 -6.48 -27.98
N ALA A 43 10.06 -7.11 -29.13
CA ALA A 43 10.05 -8.57 -29.22
C ALA A 43 11.04 -9.18 -28.22
N GLY A 44 10.55 -10.10 -27.37
CA GLY A 44 11.36 -10.78 -26.35
C GLY A 44 11.63 -9.97 -25.07
N ALA A 45 11.17 -8.72 -24.98
CA ALA A 45 11.24 -7.97 -23.73
C ALA A 45 10.12 -8.42 -22.78
N VAL A 46 10.49 -8.86 -21.58
CA VAL A 46 9.52 -9.16 -20.52
C VAL A 46 9.09 -7.84 -19.88
N GLN A 47 7.88 -7.39 -20.18
CA GLN A 47 7.23 -6.32 -19.44
C GLN A 47 6.32 -6.94 -18.38
N ILE A 48 6.46 -6.48 -17.14
CA ILE A 48 5.50 -6.83 -16.09
C ILE A 48 4.24 -6.01 -16.36
N VAL A 49 3.19 -6.69 -16.82
CA VAL A 49 1.86 -6.12 -16.96
C VAL A 49 1.01 -6.71 -15.84
N PRO A 50 0.68 -5.93 -14.79
CA PRO A 50 -0.22 -6.40 -13.75
C PRO A 50 -1.57 -6.81 -14.35
N PRO A 51 -2.26 -7.82 -13.79
CA PRO A 51 -3.60 -8.17 -14.23
C PRO A 51 -4.57 -7.01 -13.99
N TYR A 52 -5.69 -6.97 -14.72
CA TYR A 52 -6.65 -5.87 -14.72
C TYR A 52 -7.26 -5.51 -13.34
N TYR A 53 -7.15 -6.41 -12.34
CA TYR A 53 -7.62 -6.17 -10.98
C TYR A 53 -6.53 -5.69 -10.02
N ALA A 54 -5.25 -5.85 -10.37
CA ALA A 54 -4.15 -5.43 -9.50
C ALA A 54 -4.14 -3.90 -9.37
N TYR A 55 -3.89 -3.40 -8.16
CA TYR A 55 -3.89 -1.96 -7.85
C TYR A 55 -5.19 -1.24 -8.28
N SER A 56 -6.32 -1.94 -8.18
CA SER A 56 -7.64 -1.46 -8.65
C SER A 56 -7.64 -1.11 -10.14
N GLY A 57 -6.95 -1.92 -10.95
CA GLY A 57 -6.90 -1.83 -12.40
C GLY A 57 -6.28 -0.54 -12.95
N ASN A 58 -5.47 0.17 -12.15
CA ASN A 58 -4.97 1.49 -12.52
C ASN A 58 -6.10 2.44 -12.98
N ARG A 59 -7.28 2.34 -12.36
CA ARG A 59 -8.43 3.19 -12.70
C ARG A 59 -8.05 4.68 -12.67
N ASN A 60 -8.68 5.45 -13.55
CA ASN A 60 -8.45 6.89 -13.72
C ASN A 60 -7.02 7.27 -14.12
N MET A 61 -6.21 6.33 -14.63
CA MET A 61 -4.87 6.62 -15.13
C MET A 61 -4.82 6.61 -16.67
N LYS A 62 -3.96 7.45 -17.21
CA LYS A 62 -3.50 7.41 -18.61
C LYS A 62 -2.23 6.57 -18.71
N ARG A 63 -1.85 6.18 -19.92
CA ARG A 63 -0.61 5.45 -20.20
C ARG A 63 0.16 6.12 -21.34
N ALA A 64 1.48 6.23 -21.20
CA ALA A 64 2.35 6.66 -22.29
C ALA A 64 3.57 5.74 -22.38
N LEU A 65 4.09 5.53 -23.58
CA LEU A 65 5.16 4.58 -23.87
C LEU A 65 6.32 5.31 -24.54
N PHE A 66 7.49 5.22 -23.92
CA PHE A 66 8.71 5.85 -24.41
C PHE A 66 9.87 4.85 -24.41
N ASP A 67 10.73 4.91 -25.42
CA ASP A 67 12.06 4.32 -25.32
C ASP A 67 13.02 5.32 -24.69
N LEU A 68 13.12 5.26 -23.36
CA LEU A 68 13.98 6.16 -22.57
C LEU A 68 15.49 5.96 -22.85
N LYS A 69 15.88 4.95 -23.63
CA LYS A 69 17.26 4.74 -24.08
C LYS A 69 17.58 5.44 -25.39
N ALA A 70 16.57 5.75 -26.21
CA ALA A 70 16.74 6.55 -27.42
C ALA A 70 16.72 8.03 -27.05
N ASP A 71 17.61 8.83 -27.63
CA ASP A 71 17.68 10.26 -27.35
C ASP A 71 16.33 10.96 -27.64
N ALA A 72 15.68 10.60 -28.75
CA ALA A 72 14.37 11.14 -29.10
C ALA A 72 13.26 10.72 -28.13
N GLY A 73 13.28 9.48 -27.65
CA GLY A 73 12.29 8.99 -26.66
C GLY A 73 12.51 9.62 -25.28
N ARG A 74 13.76 9.84 -24.89
CA ARG A 74 14.14 10.59 -23.68
C ARG A 74 13.66 12.04 -23.76
N GLU A 75 13.95 12.75 -24.84
CA GLU A 75 13.50 14.15 -24.99
C GLU A 75 11.98 14.27 -25.01
N ALA A 76 11.26 13.33 -25.65
CA ALA A 76 9.81 13.29 -25.62
C ALA A 76 9.25 13.11 -24.19
N PHE A 77 9.86 12.23 -23.39
CA PHE A 77 9.52 12.09 -21.97
C PHE A 77 9.84 13.36 -21.17
N LEU A 78 11.00 13.98 -21.38
CA LEU A 78 11.38 15.21 -20.70
C LEU A 78 10.43 16.37 -21.03
N GLY A 79 9.94 16.45 -22.28
CA GLY A 79 8.89 17.40 -22.65
C GLY A 79 7.59 17.21 -21.85
N LEU A 80 7.23 15.97 -21.52
CA LEU A 80 6.10 15.70 -20.64
C LEU A 80 6.40 16.11 -19.19
N ALA A 81 7.64 15.87 -18.72
CA ALA A 81 8.12 16.25 -17.40
C ALA A 81 8.15 17.78 -17.19
N ASP A 82 8.31 18.58 -18.25
CA ASP A 82 8.25 20.04 -18.21
C ASP A 82 6.89 20.56 -17.68
N THR A 83 5.83 19.77 -17.82
CA THR A 83 4.45 20.13 -17.38
C THR A 83 3.96 19.30 -16.19
N ALA A 84 4.79 18.42 -15.65
CA ALA A 84 4.43 17.55 -14.53
C ALA A 84 4.63 18.24 -13.18
N ASP A 85 3.83 17.85 -12.20
CA ASP A 85 4.00 18.28 -10.81
C ASP A 85 4.80 17.27 -10.00
N VAL A 86 4.65 15.98 -10.33
CA VAL A 86 5.26 14.88 -9.62
C VAL A 86 5.83 13.87 -10.62
N ILE A 87 7.03 13.36 -10.33
CA ILE A 87 7.54 12.14 -10.94
C ILE A 87 7.71 11.08 -9.84
N ILE A 88 7.24 9.87 -10.09
CA ILE A 88 7.45 8.71 -9.22
C ILE A 88 8.24 7.67 -10.02
N GLU A 89 9.33 7.18 -9.46
CA GLU A 89 10.12 6.11 -10.08
C GLU A 89 10.55 5.06 -9.04
N SER A 90 10.71 3.81 -9.48
CA SER A 90 11.11 2.69 -8.62
C SER A 90 12.27 1.88 -9.18
N PHE A 91 13.15 2.52 -9.96
CA PHE A 91 14.34 1.86 -10.49
C PHE A 91 15.42 1.70 -9.40
N ARG A 92 16.43 0.89 -9.71
CA ARG A 92 17.61 0.81 -8.84
C ARG A 92 18.32 2.17 -8.80
N PRO A 93 18.95 2.53 -7.66
CA PRO A 93 19.67 3.79 -7.55
C PRO A 93 20.70 3.96 -8.68
N GLY A 94 20.69 5.13 -9.31
CA GLY A 94 21.53 5.51 -10.44
C GLY A 94 20.97 5.18 -11.84
N VAL A 95 19.88 4.41 -11.96
CA VAL A 95 19.30 4.09 -13.27
C VAL A 95 18.76 5.33 -13.98
N VAL A 96 17.96 6.16 -13.29
CA VAL A 96 17.38 7.38 -13.89
C VAL A 96 18.43 8.40 -14.31
N ALA A 97 19.52 8.53 -13.52
CA ALA A 97 20.65 9.39 -13.86
C ALA A 97 21.37 8.89 -15.13
N ARG A 98 21.58 7.58 -15.28
CA ARG A 98 22.17 7.00 -16.49
C ARG A 98 21.26 7.16 -17.71
N LEU A 99 19.95 7.20 -17.50
CA LEU A 99 18.96 7.45 -18.55
C LEU A 99 18.81 8.94 -18.86
N GLY A 100 19.44 9.87 -18.12
CA GLY A 100 19.30 11.31 -18.33
C GLY A 100 17.90 11.85 -18.00
N ILE A 101 17.21 11.20 -17.06
CA ILE A 101 15.86 11.55 -16.59
C ILE A 101 15.82 11.61 -15.07
N GLY A 102 16.98 11.80 -14.43
CA GLY A 102 17.08 11.91 -12.99
C GLY A 102 16.57 13.26 -12.50
N TYR A 103 16.52 13.42 -11.17
CA TYR A 103 16.06 14.67 -10.56
C TYR A 103 16.82 15.89 -11.09
N GLU A 104 18.14 15.84 -11.19
CA GLU A 104 18.94 16.98 -11.68
C GLU A 104 18.62 17.34 -13.13
N ASP A 105 18.38 16.35 -14.00
CA ASP A 105 18.03 16.56 -15.41
C ASP A 105 16.64 17.23 -15.53
N VAL A 106 15.67 16.75 -14.75
CA VAL A 106 14.31 17.29 -14.76
C VAL A 106 14.24 18.66 -14.07
N ASN A 107 14.89 18.83 -12.93
CA ASN A 107 14.86 20.06 -12.12
C ASN A 107 15.45 21.27 -12.86
N GLN A 108 16.42 21.05 -13.76
CA GLN A 108 16.94 22.10 -14.64
C GLN A 108 15.88 22.68 -15.58
N ARG A 109 14.89 21.86 -15.98
CA ARG A 109 13.81 22.24 -16.89
C ARG A 109 12.55 22.67 -16.15
N ASN A 110 12.26 21.99 -15.05
CA ASN A 110 11.10 22.19 -14.19
C ASN A 110 11.53 22.28 -12.71
N PRO A 111 11.93 23.46 -12.22
CA PRO A 111 12.33 23.66 -10.82
C PRO A 111 11.20 23.42 -9.79
N GLY A 112 9.95 23.31 -10.26
CA GLY A 112 8.77 23.02 -9.45
C GLY A 112 8.49 21.52 -9.27
N ILE A 113 9.33 20.63 -9.81
CA ILE A 113 9.05 19.20 -9.79
C ILE A 113 9.22 18.57 -8.40
N VAL A 114 8.23 17.82 -7.93
CA VAL A 114 8.41 16.87 -6.82
C VAL A 114 8.84 15.53 -7.40
N PHE A 115 10.09 15.14 -7.20
CA PHE A 115 10.64 13.91 -7.75
C PHE A 115 10.81 12.88 -6.65
N CYS A 116 10.04 11.79 -6.68
CA CYS A 116 10.04 10.74 -5.68
C CYS A 116 10.66 9.45 -6.23
N SER A 117 11.82 9.12 -5.67
CA SER A 117 12.48 7.83 -5.87
C SER A 117 12.04 6.86 -4.79
N THR A 118 11.22 5.86 -5.14
CA THR A 118 10.81 4.79 -4.22
C THR A 118 11.74 3.58 -4.40
N SER A 119 12.66 3.34 -3.48
CA SER A 119 13.68 2.28 -3.62
C SER A 119 13.72 1.35 -2.41
N GLY A 120 14.15 0.10 -2.60
CA GLY A 120 14.08 -0.91 -1.54
C GLY A 120 14.81 -0.50 -0.25
N PHE A 121 16.06 -0.07 -0.38
CA PHE A 121 16.97 0.25 0.73
C PHE A 121 17.50 1.69 0.68
N GLY A 122 16.79 2.58 -0.02
CA GLY A 122 17.20 3.97 -0.23
C GLY A 122 18.22 4.15 -1.36
N GLN A 123 18.43 5.42 -1.74
CA GLN A 123 19.38 5.80 -2.78
C GLN A 123 20.83 5.80 -2.28
N THR A 124 21.02 5.74 -0.96
CA THR A 124 22.33 5.76 -0.29
C THR A 124 22.48 4.60 0.70
N GLY A 125 23.68 4.46 1.28
CA GLY A 125 23.97 3.41 2.26
C GLY A 125 24.43 2.07 1.65
N PRO A 126 24.87 1.13 2.51
CA PRO A 126 25.57 -0.08 2.09
C PRO A 126 24.69 -1.09 1.33
N ARG A 127 23.36 -0.98 1.47
CA ARG A 127 22.39 -1.87 0.85
C ARG A 127 21.61 -1.21 -0.30
N SER A 128 21.93 0.03 -0.67
CA SER A 128 21.23 0.76 -1.76
C SER A 128 21.13 -0.02 -3.07
N GLN A 129 22.12 -0.88 -3.37
CA GLN A 129 22.14 -1.70 -4.59
C GLN A 129 21.52 -3.09 -4.43
N TRP A 130 21.02 -3.45 -3.25
CA TRP A 130 20.36 -4.73 -3.03
C TRP A 130 18.98 -4.74 -3.69
N ALA A 131 18.66 -5.88 -4.33
CA ALA A 131 17.30 -6.15 -4.74
C ALA A 131 16.50 -6.67 -3.54
N GLY A 132 15.22 -6.34 -3.48
CA GLY A 132 14.33 -6.82 -2.45
C GLY A 132 12.87 -6.79 -2.89
N HIS A 133 12.08 -7.58 -2.19
CA HIS A 133 10.63 -7.51 -2.20
C HIS A 133 10.14 -7.27 -0.77
N ASP A 134 8.83 -7.04 -0.62
CA ASP A 134 8.13 -6.87 0.64
C ASP A 134 8.75 -7.62 1.84
N ILE A 135 8.88 -8.94 1.71
CA ILE A 135 9.44 -9.82 2.75
C ILE A 135 10.87 -9.45 3.16
N ASN A 136 11.73 -9.00 2.25
CA ASN A 136 13.13 -8.68 2.55
C ASN A 136 13.24 -7.41 3.40
N TYR A 137 12.35 -6.43 3.15
CA TYR A 137 12.30 -5.19 3.91
C TYR A 137 11.76 -5.44 5.33
N LEU A 138 10.73 -6.29 5.45
CA LEU A 138 10.23 -6.76 6.75
C LEU A 138 11.28 -7.58 7.52
N ALA A 139 12.07 -8.41 6.81
CA ALA A 139 13.12 -9.21 7.44
C ALA A 139 14.24 -8.32 8.01
N THR A 140 14.67 -7.32 7.25
CA THR A 140 15.81 -6.48 7.63
C THR A 140 15.48 -5.41 8.68
N SER A 141 14.20 -5.12 8.90
CA SER A 141 13.71 -4.19 9.93
C SER A 141 13.42 -4.84 11.28
N GLY A 142 13.52 -6.17 11.41
CA GLY A 142 13.15 -6.91 12.62
C GLY A 142 11.67 -7.27 12.71
N PHE A 143 10.83 -6.80 11.79
CA PHE A 143 9.39 -7.06 11.78
C PHE A 143 9.05 -8.56 11.77
N LEU A 144 9.70 -9.33 10.90
CA LEU A 144 9.43 -10.77 10.83
C LEU A 144 9.84 -11.49 12.12
N ASP A 145 10.92 -11.06 12.78
CA ASP A 145 11.34 -11.72 14.03
C ASP A 145 10.35 -11.49 15.17
N CYS A 146 9.59 -10.40 15.15
CA CYS A 146 8.50 -10.14 16.11
C CYS A 146 7.16 -10.81 15.72
N THR A 147 7.09 -11.47 14.56
CA THR A 147 5.86 -12.14 14.10
C THR A 147 5.70 -13.53 14.73
N GLY A 148 4.46 -14.00 14.89
CA GLY A 148 4.14 -15.35 15.36
C GLY A 148 4.92 -16.45 14.62
N ARG A 149 5.13 -17.58 15.29
CA ARG A 149 5.92 -18.70 14.76
C ARG A 149 5.05 -19.75 14.08
N GLN A 150 5.59 -20.34 13.02
CA GLN A 150 5.09 -21.57 12.41
C GLN A 150 5.38 -22.77 13.33
N ALA A 151 4.77 -23.92 13.03
CA ALA A 151 4.98 -25.15 13.79
C ALA A 151 6.45 -25.61 13.87
N ASP A 152 7.29 -25.22 12.90
CA ASP A 152 8.72 -25.51 12.85
C ASP A 152 9.60 -24.43 13.52
N GLY A 153 8.99 -23.41 14.13
CA GLY A 153 9.67 -22.33 14.84
C GLY A 153 10.10 -21.15 13.96
N ARG A 154 9.90 -21.18 12.63
CA ARG A 154 10.21 -20.03 11.76
C ARG A 154 9.16 -18.93 11.90
N PRO A 155 9.50 -17.65 11.66
CA PRO A 155 8.51 -16.60 11.49
C PRO A 155 7.43 -16.94 10.45
N ALA A 156 6.17 -16.62 10.74
CA ALA A 156 5.10 -16.70 9.77
C ALA A 156 5.21 -15.57 8.73
N LEU A 157 4.78 -15.86 7.50
CA LEU A 157 4.65 -14.83 6.46
C LEU A 157 3.38 -14.00 6.72
N PRO A 158 3.46 -12.65 6.67
CA PRO A 158 2.28 -11.81 6.74
C PRO A 158 1.31 -12.07 5.58
N GLY A 159 0.01 -11.94 5.85
CA GLY A 159 -1.06 -12.16 4.86
C GLY A 159 -1.23 -11.06 3.81
N ALA A 160 -0.37 -10.04 3.82
CA ALA A 160 -0.41 -8.90 2.91
C ALA A 160 1.01 -8.40 2.61
N THR A 161 1.14 -7.59 1.55
CA THR A 161 2.40 -6.89 1.24
C THR A 161 2.52 -5.63 2.12
N VAL A 162 2.80 -5.85 3.40
CA VAL A 162 2.81 -4.81 4.44
C VAL A 162 3.84 -3.73 4.16
N ALA A 163 5.05 -4.12 3.78
CA ALA A 163 6.09 -3.15 3.47
C ALA A 163 5.77 -2.37 2.19
N ASP A 164 5.31 -3.04 1.13
CA ASP A 164 4.99 -2.34 -0.11
C ASP A 164 3.82 -1.35 0.06
N ILE A 165 2.82 -1.70 0.88
CA ILE A 165 1.66 -0.85 1.15
C ILE A 165 2.01 0.25 2.16
N ALA A 166 2.32 -0.13 3.40
CA ALA A 166 2.38 0.80 4.53
C ALA A 166 3.75 1.48 4.66
N ALA A 167 4.84 0.72 4.52
CA ALA A 167 6.19 1.26 4.64
C ALA A 167 6.65 2.04 3.40
N GLY A 168 6.20 1.63 2.21
CA GLY A 168 6.60 2.24 0.94
C GLY A 168 5.53 3.16 0.37
N GLY A 169 4.41 2.59 -0.07
CA GLY A 169 3.38 3.31 -0.82
C GLY A 169 2.74 4.46 -0.03
N MET A 170 2.30 4.20 1.21
CA MET A 170 1.71 5.24 2.08
C MET A 170 2.73 6.32 2.44
N GLN A 171 3.97 5.95 2.77
CA GLN A 171 5.04 6.91 3.05
C GLN A 171 5.33 7.81 1.84
N ALA A 172 5.43 7.24 0.64
CA ALA A 172 5.61 8.00 -0.59
C ALA A 172 4.44 8.95 -0.86
N SER A 173 3.19 8.49 -0.72
CA SER A 173 2.02 9.37 -0.86
C SER A 173 2.05 10.54 0.13
N MET A 174 2.36 10.27 1.41
CA MET A 174 2.47 11.32 2.43
C MET A 174 3.58 12.32 2.11
N ALA A 175 4.78 11.83 1.75
CA ALA A 175 5.92 12.67 1.42
C ALA A 175 5.63 13.55 0.19
N ILE A 176 5.01 13.00 -0.85
CA ILE A 176 4.62 13.74 -2.06
C ILE A 176 3.60 14.82 -1.72
N MET A 177 2.53 14.49 -0.98
CA MET A 177 1.51 15.48 -0.60
C MET A 177 2.09 16.61 0.26
N ALA A 178 3.00 16.28 1.20
CA ALA A 178 3.69 17.28 2.00
C ALA A 178 4.62 18.17 1.15
N ALA A 179 5.35 17.58 0.20
CA ALA A 179 6.21 18.32 -0.73
C ALA A 179 5.41 19.24 -1.65
N LEU A 180 4.26 18.78 -2.17
CA LEU A 180 3.35 19.61 -2.96
C LEU A 180 2.81 20.79 -2.15
N LEU A 181 2.47 20.58 -0.88
CA LEU A 181 2.05 21.65 0.03
C LEU A 181 3.19 22.65 0.28
N GLY A 182 4.41 22.17 0.53
CA GLY A 182 5.60 23.02 0.68
C GLY A 182 5.87 23.83 -0.59
N ARG A 183 5.78 23.20 -1.76
CA ARG A 183 5.91 23.85 -3.07
C ARG A 183 4.85 24.92 -3.30
N ALA A 184 3.60 24.70 -2.87
CA ALA A 184 2.53 25.70 -3.01
C ALA A 184 2.87 27.04 -2.32
N THR A 185 3.74 27.02 -1.31
CA THR A 185 4.21 28.23 -0.63
C THR A 185 5.53 28.78 -1.18
N SER A 186 6.46 27.90 -1.59
CA SER A 186 7.81 28.27 -1.98
C SER A 186 8.01 28.45 -3.49
N GLY A 187 7.15 27.85 -4.31
CA GLY A 187 7.31 27.73 -5.76
C GLY A 187 8.38 26.71 -6.20
N VAL A 188 9.08 26.06 -5.28
CA VAL A 188 10.19 25.14 -5.56
C VAL A 188 9.79 23.71 -5.22
N GLY A 189 10.14 22.78 -6.10
CA GLY A 189 9.95 21.35 -5.91
C GLY A 189 10.95 20.73 -4.95
N SER A 190 11.01 19.40 -4.92
CA SER A 190 11.91 18.67 -4.02
C SER A 190 12.23 17.28 -4.54
N TYR A 191 13.44 16.80 -4.25
CA TYR A 191 13.78 15.39 -4.35
C TYR A 191 13.39 14.64 -3.07
N LEU A 192 12.74 13.50 -3.23
CA LEU A 192 12.31 12.62 -2.14
C LEU A 192 12.92 11.23 -2.34
N ASP A 193 13.87 10.84 -1.48
CA ASP A 193 14.35 9.46 -1.35
C ASP A 193 13.46 8.72 -0.36
N VAL A 194 12.58 7.86 -0.87
CA VAL A 194 11.66 7.06 -0.04
C VAL A 194 12.10 5.60 -0.06
N SER A 195 12.68 5.17 1.05
CA SER A 195 13.16 3.81 1.29
C SER A 195 12.08 2.92 1.90
N ILE A 196 11.77 1.79 1.27
CA ILE A 196 10.80 0.83 1.83
C ILE A 196 11.34 0.24 3.15
N ALA A 197 12.65 0.00 3.22
CA ALA A 197 13.31 -0.49 4.44
C ALA A 197 13.21 0.52 5.59
N ASP A 198 13.34 1.83 5.32
CA ASP A 198 13.22 2.87 6.35
C ASP A 198 11.79 2.93 6.88
N GLY A 199 10.80 2.83 5.98
CA GLY A 199 9.40 2.72 6.38
C GLY A 199 9.15 1.46 7.21
N ALA A 200 9.74 0.32 6.85
CA ALA A 200 9.55 -0.94 7.57
C ALA A 200 10.20 -0.88 8.96
N PHE A 201 11.34 -0.20 9.07
CA PHE A 201 11.97 0.13 10.34
C PHE A 201 11.10 1.07 11.18
N ALA A 202 10.48 2.09 10.58
CA ALA A 202 9.57 3.01 11.27
C ALA A 202 8.32 2.31 11.82
N LEU A 203 7.80 1.30 11.12
CA LEU A 203 6.70 0.44 11.62
C LEU A 203 7.10 -0.32 12.90
N MET A 204 8.39 -0.51 13.15
CA MET A 204 8.93 -1.16 14.35
C MET A 204 9.32 -0.19 15.47
N SER A 205 9.05 1.13 15.30
CA SER A 205 9.49 2.18 16.24
C SER A 205 9.27 1.86 17.72
N LEU A 206 8.10 1.33 18.11
CA LEU A 206 7.83 0.96 19.51
C LEU A 206 8.85 -0.05 20.08
N TYR A 207 9.19 -1.08 19.31
CA TYR A 207 10.15 -2.11 19.70
C TYR A 207 11.59 -1.61 19.66
N VAL A 208 11.91 -0.87 18.59
CA VAL A 208 13.22 -0.29 18.38
C VAL A 208 13.54 0.69 19.51
N ASP A 209 12.62 1.58 19.84
CA ASP A 209 12.83 2.61 20.85
C ASP A 209 12.98 1.98 22.25
N GLU A 210 12.19 0.96 22.60
CA GLU A 210 12.37 0.24 23.87
C GLU A 210 13.75 -0.45 23.93
N TYR A 211 14.13 -1.18 22.87
CA TYR A 211 15.42 -1.84 22.81
C TYR A 211 16.57 -0.83 22.97
N LEU A 212 16.50 0.30 22.26
CA LEU A 212 17.51 1.36 22.35
C LEU A 212 17.56 1.99 23.75
N ALA A 213 16.42 2.12 24.43
CA ALA A 213 16.35 2.72 25.76
C ALA A 213 16.76 1.77 26.90
N THR A 214 16.51 0.47 26.74
CA THR A 214 16.55 -0.49 27.87
C THR A 214 17.43 -1.73 27.62
N GLY A 215 17.72 -2.05 26.36
CA GLY A 215 18.36 -3.30 25.96
C GLY A 215 17.46 -4.53 26.05
N VAL A 216 16.18 -4.38 26.33
CA VAL A 216 15.21 -5.49 26.34
C VAL A 216 14.97 -5.96 24.92
N GLU A 217 15.29 -7.23 24.65
CA GLU A 217 15.09 -7.83 23.33
C GLU A 217 13.60 -8.14 23.10
N PRO A 218 12.97 -7.55 22.07
CA PRO A 218 11.58 -7.85 21.73
C PRO A 218 11.44 -9.19 21.00
N GLY A 219 10.22 -9.71 20.93
CA GLY A 219 9.92 -10.93 20.19
C GLY A 219 8.42 -11.20 20.07
N PRO A 220 8.03 -12.37 19.53
CA PRO A 220 6.63 -12.75 19.41
C PRO A 220 5.95 -12.81 20.78
N GLY A 221 4.75 -12.25 20.90
CA GLY A 221 4.04 -12.26 22.18
C GLY A 221 4.67 -11.40 23.27
N HIS A 222 5.59 -10.49 22.93
CA HIS A 222 6.31 -9.69 23.93
C HIS A 222 5.41 -8.63 24.61
N TYR A 223 4.50 -7.99 23.86
CA TYR A 223 3.55 -7.01 24.39
C TYR A 223 2.10 -7.48 24.32
N ILE A 224 1.24 -6.78 25.06
CA ILE A 224 -0.21 -7.00 25.08
C ILE A 224 -0.80 -7.04 23.67
N LEU A 225 -0.46 -6.08 22.79
CA LEU A 225 -0.98 -6.00 21.40
C LEU A 225 -0.31 -6.99 20.43
N THR A 226 0.44 -7.97 20.94
CA THR A 226 1.11 -9.02 20.15
C THR A 226 0.92 -10.42 20.71
N GLY A 227 -0.03 -10.61 21.62
CA GLY A 227 -0.36 -11.94 22.14
C GLY A 227 0.25 -12.30 23.49
N ARG A 228 0.87 -11.35 24.21
CA ARG A 228 1.40 -11.64 25.56
C ARG A 228 0.32 -12.16 26.51
N TYR A 229 -0.89 -11.63 26.40
CA TYR A 229 -2.01 -11.96 27.28
C TYR A 229 -3.17 -12.58 26.50
N ALA A 230 -3.92 -13.46 27.16
CA ALA A 230 -5.07 -14.16 26.60
C ALA A 230 -6.20 -13.23 26.13
N CYS A 231 -6.23 -11.98 26.63
CA CYS A 231 -7.19 -10.97 26.21
C CYS A 231 -6.85 -10.30 24.86
N TYR A 232 -5.76 -10.70 24.21
CA TYR A 232 -5.38 -10.23 22.87
C TYR A 232 -4.88 -11.41 22.03
N GLU A 233 -5.77 -12.20 21.45
CA GLU A 233 -5.45 -13.50 20.84
C GLU A 233 -6.50 -13.93 19.81
N ILE A 234 -6.16 -14.92 18.98
CA ILE A 234 -7.10 -15.57 18.06
C ILE A 234 -7.53 -16.93 18.62
N TYR A 235 -8.84 -17.19 18.68
CA TYR A 235 -9.42 -18.44 19.18
C TYR A 235 -10.23 -19.17 18.11
N THR A 236 -10.21 -20.50 18.15
CA THR A 236 -10.97 -21.37 17.24
C THR A 236 -12.31 -21.74 17.84
N CYS A 237 -13.37 -21.64 17.03
CA CYS A 237 -14.75 -21.97 17.38
C CYS A 237 -15.12 -23.41 16.98
N SER A 238 -16.33 -23.86 17.32
CA SER A 238 -16.77 -25.26 17.10
C SER A 238 -16.81 -25.68 15.62
N ASP A 239 -16.99 -24.72 14.71
CA ASP A 239 -17.02 -24.88 13.26
C ASP A 239 -15.63 -24.81 12.61
N GLY A 240 -14.57 -24.69 13.42
CA GLY A 240 -13.20 -24.54 12.93
C GLY A 240 -12.86 -23.15 12.40
N LYS A 241 -13.81 -22.19 12.42
CA LYS A 241 -13.54 -20.78 12.12
C LYS A 241 -12.96 -20.07 13.35
N HIS A 242 -12.50 -18.83 13.17
CA HIS A 242 -11.78 -18.11 14.22
C HIS A 242 -12.42 -16.78 14.60
N ILE A 243 -12.18 -16.37 15.84
CA ILE A 243 -12.51 -15.05 16.41
C ILE A 243 -11.23 -14.39 16.87
N SER A 244 -11.13 -13.07 16.70
CA SER A 244 -10.14 -12.25 17.40
C SER A 244 -10.73 -11.72 18.70
N VAL A 245 -9.93 -11.75 19.76
CA VAL A 245 -10.19 -11.06 21.04
C VAL A 245 -9.17 -9.94 21.17
N GLY A 246 -9.63 -8.72 21.45
CA GLY A 246 -8.79 -7.55 21.72
C GLY A 246 -9.22 -6.78 22.97
N ALA A 247 -9.65 -7.50 24.01
CA ALA A 247 -10.24 -6.97 25.24
C ALA A 247 -9.16 -6.46 26.22
N ILE A 248 -8.39 -5.44 25.82
CA ILE A 248 -7.25 -4.96 26.61
C ILE A 248 -7.68 -4.13 27.84
N GLU A 249 -8.78 -3.37 27.74
CA GLU A 249 -9.29 -2.60 28.85
C GLU A 249 -10.06 -3.49 29.82
N ALA A 250 -9.79 -3.33 31.12
CA ALA A 250 -10.34 -4.19 32.17
C ALA A 250 -11.88 -4.31 32.13
N GLN A 251 -12.60 -3.24 31.74
CA GLN A 251 -14.06 -3.29 31.63
C GLN A 251 -14.53 -4.26 30.52
N PHE A 252 -13.86 -4.27 29.36
CA PHE A 252 -14.21 -5.15 28.25
C PHE A 252 -13.83 -6.59 28.56
N TRP A 253 -12.69 -6.78 29.23
CA TRP A 253 -12.27 -8.09 29.73
C TRP A 253 -13.26 -8.69 30.73
N ARG A 254 -13.66 -7.93 31.76
CA ARG A 254 -14.63 -8.42 32.76
C ARG A 254 -15.96 -8.80 32.11
N ASN A 255 -16.44 -7.97 31.20
CA ASN A 255 -17.68 -8.22 30.48
C ASN A 255 -17.56 -9.45 29.55
N LEU A 256 -16.42 -9.64 28.89
CA LEU A 256 -16.12 -10.86 28.14
C LEU A 256 -16.13 -12.09 29.06
N CYS A 257 -15.45 -12.04 30.21
CA CYS A 257 -15.46 -13.11 31.21
C CYS A 257 -16.88 -13.43 31.68
N GLU A 258 -17.71 -12.42 31.97
CA GLU A 258 -19.09 -12.62 32.38
C GLU A 258 -19.91 -13.36 31.31
N LEU A 259 -19.90 -12.87 30.07
CA LEU A 259 -20.65 -13.45 28.96
C LEU A 259 -20.15 -14.85 28.56
N LEU A 260 -18.87 -15.13 28.81
CA LEU A 260 -18.28 -16.44 28.61
C LEU A 260 -18.46 -17.39 29.81
N GLU A 261 -19.05 -16.93 30.91
CA GLU A 261 -19.17 -17.68 32.18
C GLU A 261 -17.82 -18.05 32.81
N LEU A 262 -16.83 -17.18 32.64
CA LEU A 262 -15.44 -17.29 33.08
C LEU A 262 -15.06 -16.19 34.10
N GLY A 263 -16.02 -15.80 34.96
CA GLY A 263 -15.87 -14.70 35.92
C GLY A 263 -14.71 -14.88 36.91
N GLU A 264 -14.25 -16.11 37.14
CA GLU A 264 -13.07 -16.42 37.95
C GLU A 264 -11.76 -15.81 37.43
N PHE A 265 -11.68 -15.45 36.14
CA PHE A 265 -10.53 -14.80 35.52
C PHE A 265 -10.66 -13.28 35.40
N ALA A 266 -11.78 -12.69 35.84
CA ALA A 266 -12.11 -11.27 35.66
C ALA A 266 -11.03 -10.32 36.21
N ASP A 267 -10.35 -10.69 37.28
CA ASP A 267 -9.28 -9.90 37.92
C ASP A 267 -7.86 -10.47 37.69
N ALA A 268 -7.72 -11.47 36.81
CA ALA A 268 -6.47 -12.14 36.48
C ALA A 268 -5.92 -11.77 35.09
N GLN A 269 -6.49 -10.75 34.44
CA GLN A 269 -6.24 -10.38 33.04
C GLN A 269 -4.74 -10.33 32.67
N LEU A 270 -3.94 -9.67 33.50
CA LEU A 270 -2.51 -9.41 33.27
C LEU A 270 -1.59 -10.26 34.16
N ASP A 271 -2.14 -11.29 34.80
CA ASP A 271 -1.39 -12.22 35.66
C ASP A 271 -0.62 -13.21 34.77
N ASP A 272 0.70 -12.99 34.61
CA ASP A 272 1.56 -13.81 33.76
C ASP A 272 1.52 -15.31 34.16
N GLU A 273 1.33 -15.63 35.45
CA GLU A 273 1.31 -17.02 35.95
C GLU A 273 0.01 -17.76 35.56
N LYS A 274 -1.05 -17.04 35.22
CA LYS A 274 -2.36 -17.62 34.87
C LYS A 274 -2.67 -17.64 33.39
N GLN A 275 -1.82 -17.07 32.53
CA GLN A 275 -2.15 -16.89 31.11
C GLN A 275 -2.44 -18.21 30.40
N ASP A 276 -1.69 -19.27 30.66
CA ASP A 276 -1.94 -20.58 30.06
C ASP A 276 -3.31 -21.14 30.45
N GLN A 277 -3.69 -20.99 31.73
CA GLN A 277 -5.01 -21.40 32.22
C GLN A 277 -6.12 -20.57 31.58
N ILE A 278 -5.96 -19.25 31.50
CA ILE A 278 -6.95 -18.34 30.90
C ILE A 278 -7.12 -18.66 29.41
N ARG A 279 -6.03 -18.85 28.66
CA ARG A 279 -6.09 -19.22 27.24
C ARG A 279 -6.80 -20.55 27.05
N ALA A 280 -6.49 -21.55 27.86
CA ALA A 280 -7.14 -22.85 27.78
C ALA A 280 -8.65 -22.76 28.04
N ALA A 281 -9.07 -21.98 29.05
CA ALA A 281 -10.48 -21.77 29.36
C ALA A 281 -11.23 -21.02 28.24
N LEU A 282 -10.64 -19.94 27.72
CA LEU A 282 -11.19 -19.21 26.57
C LEU A 282 -11.30 -20.12 25.34
N ALA A 283 -10.25 -20.86 25.00
CA ALA A 283 -10.26 -21.78 23.87
C ALA A 283 -11.33 -22.86 24.01
N GLN A 284 -11.46 -23.48 25.19
CA GLN A 284 -12.50 -24.45 25.46
C GLN A 284 -13.89 -23.85 25.32
N ARG A 285 -14.08 -22.62 25.83
CA ARG A 285 -15.39 -21.95 25.77
C ARG A 285 -15.74 -21.57 24.34
N PHE A 286 -14.84 -20.93 23.59
CA PHE A 286 -15.07 -20.58 22.20
C PHE A 286 -15.36 -21.80 21.33
N ALA A 287 -14.74 -22.95 21.59
CA ALA A 287 -15.00 -24.21 20.88
C ALA A 287 -16.41 -24.81 21.12
N THR A 288 -17.26 -24.23 21.97
CA THR A 288 -18.62 -24.75 22.24
C THR A 288 -19.70 -24.25 21.29
N ARG A 289 -19.45 -23.16 20.56
CA ARG A 289 -20.39 -22.56 19.59
C ARG A 289 -19.64 -22.16 18.33
N THR A 290 -20.38 -21.94 17.26
CA THR A 290 -19.81 -21.47 15.99
C THR A 290 -19.29 -20.03 16.13
N ARG A 291 -18.42 -19.60 15.20
CA ARG A 291 -17.92 -18.21 15.18
C ARG A 291 -19.07 -17.21 15.17
N ASP A 292 -20.04 -17.42 14.30
CA ASP A 292 -21.09 -16.42 14.04
C ASP A 292 -22.08 -16.33 15.23
N GLU A 293 -22.39 -17.45 15.89
CA GLU A 293 -23.16 -17.45 17.15
C GLU A 293 -22.45 -16.69 18.28
N TRP A 294 -21.12 -16.79 18.38
CA TRP A 294 -20.35 -16.02 19.36
C TRP A 294 -20.31 -14.52 19.02
N VAL A 295 -20.15 -14.17 17.75
CA VAL A 295 -20.14 -12.78 17.31
C VAL A 295 -21.50 -12.12 17.56
N GLU A 296 -22.61 -12.83 17.37
CA GLU A 296 -23.96 -12.33 17.68
C GLU A 296 -24.09 -11.94 19.17
N VAL A 297 -23.50 -12.74 20.07
CA VAL A 297 -23.56 -12.48 21.52
C VAL A 297 -22.56 -11.41 21.95
N LEU A 298 -21.35 -11.41 21.40
CA LEU A 298 -20.21 -10.69 21.95
C LEU A 298 -19.90 -9.38 21.20
N GLY A 299 -20.12 -9.33 19.89
CA GLY A 299 -19.59 -8.28 19.00
C GLY A 299 -20.04 -6.87 19.38
N ALA A 300 -21.34 -6.67 19.59
CA ALA A 300 -21.90 -5.39 20.02
C ALA A 300 -21.89 -5.18 21.54
N ALA A 301 -21.40 -6.15 22.31
CA ALA A 301 -21.57 -6.20 23.75
C ALA A 301 -20.44 -5.51 24.54
N ASN A 302 -19.56 -4.70 23.93
CA ASN A 302 -18.37 -4.13 24.57
C ASN A 302 -17.38 -5.20 25.08
N THR A 303 -17.04 -6.18 24.23
CA THR A 303 -16.09 -7.25 24.54
C THR A 303 -14.83 -7.22 23.67
N CYS A 304 -14.78 -6.36 22.65
CA CYS A 304 -13.72 -6.32 21.65
C CYS A 304 -13.49 -7.68 20.95
N VAL A 305 -14.58 -8.39 20.67
CA VAL A 305 -14.61 -9.65 19.92
C VAL A 305 -15.09 -9.40 18.49
N ALA A 306 -14.38 -9.94 17.50
CA ALA A 306 -14.75 -9.84 16.09
C ALA A 306 -14.48 -11.16 15.33
N PRO A 307 -15.22 -11.45 14.25
CA PRO A 307 -14.92 -12.60 13.41
C PRO A 307 -13.60 -12.42 12.67
N VAL A 308 -12.82 -13.49 12.53
CA VAL A 308 -11.77 -13.56 11.50
C VAL A 308 -12.47 -13.91 10.18
N ASN A 309 -12.69 -12.89 9.36
CA ASN A 309 -13.36 -13.02 8.06
C ASN A 309 -12.39 -13.47 6.97
N THR A 310 -12.88 -14.32 6.07
CA THR A 310 -12.27 -14.51 4.75
C THR A 310 -12.47 -13.25 3.89
N VAL A 311 -11.73 -13.12 2.79
CA VAL A 311 -11.94 -12.02 1.83
C VAL A 311 -13.36 -12.02 1.28
N ALA A 312 -13.93 -13.20 1.00
CA ALA A 312 -15.30 -13.33 0.49
C ALA A 312 -16.35 -12.83 1.50
N GLU A 313 -16.14 -13.09 2.79
CA GLU A 313 -17.00 -12.57 3.86
C GLU A 313 -16.81 -11.05 4.02
N ALA A 314 -15.58 -10.54 3.98
CA ALA A 314 -15.29 -9.12 4.16
C ALA A 314 -15.89 -8.23 3.06
N VAL A 315 -15.91 -8.67 1.79
CA VAL A 315 -16.45 -7.84 0.69
C VAL A 315 -17.98 -7.73 0.69
N VAL A 316 -18.68 -8.59 1.43
CA VAL A 316 -20.15 -8.52 1.59
C VAL A 316 -20.58 -8.09 3.00
N ASP A 317 -19.61 -7.79 3.88
CA ASP A 317 -19.86 -7.34 5.24
C ASP A 317 -20.60 -5.99 5.25
N GLU A 318 -21.66 -5.90 6.06
CA GLU A 318 -22.53 -4.73 6.14
C GLU A 318 -21.76 -3.44 6.43
N GLN A 319 -20.75 -3.49 7.30
CA GLN A 319 -19.96 -2.32 7.66
C GLN A 319 -19.16 -1.78 6.47
N TYR A 320 -18.53 -2.67 5.68
CA TYR A 320 -17.72 -2.26 4.54
C TYR A 320 -18.57 -1.86 3.33
N VAL A 321 -19.72 -2.52 3.14
CA VAL A 321 -20.71 -2.15 2.12
C VAL A 321 -21.35 -0.80 2.43
N ALA A 322 -21.79 -0.57 3.67
CA ALA A 322 -22.38 0.69 4.11
C ALA A 322 -21.40 1.87 4.00
N ARG A 323 -20.10 1.59 4.11
CA ARG A 323 -19.02 2.56 3.90
C ARG A 323 -18.55 2.68 2.45
N SER A 324 -19.21 1.99 1.52
CA SER A 324 -18.90 2.00 0.08
C SER A 324 -17.45 1.62 -0.23
N LEU A 325 -16.86 0.70 0.55
CA LEU A 325 -15.48 0.23 0.31
C LEU A 325 -15.37 -0.83 -0.79
N VAL A 326 -16.50 -1.28 -1.32
CA VAL A 326 -16.60 -2.14 -2.50
C VAL A 326 -17.32 -1.35 -3.58
N ALA A 327 -16.67 -1.19 -4.72
CA ALA A 327 -17.16 -0.37 -5.83
C ALA A 327 -17.26 -1.18 -7.13
N SER A 328 -18.26 -0.85 -7.92
CA SER A 328 -18.42 -1.37 -9.27
C SER A 328 -17.34 -0.81 -10.20
N ALA A 329 -16.90 -1.65 -11.14
CA ALA A 329 -15.96 -1.30 -12.19
C ALA A 329 -16.34 -1.97 -13.50
N VAL A 330 -15.97 -1.35 -14.61
CA VAL A 330 -16.09 -1.91 -15.96
C VAL A 330 -14.70 -1.92 -16.57
N SER A 331 -14.31 -3.07 -17.11
CA SER A 331 -13.10 -3.23 -17.91
C SER A 331 -13.46 -3.48 -19.37
N ASP A 332 -12.75 -2.82 -20.29
CA ASP A 332 -12.89 -3.05 -21.73
C ASP A 332 -12.66 -4.52 -22.13
N THR A 333 -11.84 -5.23 -21.35
CA THR A 333 -11.44 -6.63 -21.62
C THR A 333 -12.19 -7.66 -20.79
N ALA A 334 -12.63 -7.29 -19.58
CA ALA A 334 -13.20 -8.23 -18.61
C ALA A 334 -14.68 -7.98 -18.27
N GLY A 335 -15.28 -6.89 -18.76
CA GLY A 335 -16.66 -6.52 -18.46
C GLY A 335 -16.84 -5.96 -17.04
N GLU A 336 -18.03 -6.11 -16.47
CA GLU A 336 -18.37 -5.62 -15.14
C GLU A 336 -17.80 -6.50 -14.03
N PHE A 337 -17.25 -5.87 -12.99
CA PHE A 337 -16.75 -6.56 -11.79
C PHE A 337 -16.74 -5.63 -10.56
N LEU A 338 -16.51 -6.20 -9.38
CA LEU A 338 -16.33 -5.45 -8.13
C LEU A 338 -14.85 -5.33 -7.79
N GLN A 339 -14.46 -4.19 -7.22
CA GLN A 339 -13.11 -3.94 -6.71
C GLN A 339 -13.14 -3.11 -5.43
N SER A 340 -12.00 -2.98 -4.75
CA SER A 340 -11.87 -2.06 -3.62
C SER A 340 -12.11 -0.62 -4.06
N ALA A 341 -13.00 0.10 -3.40
CA ALA A 341 -13.17 1.54 -3.59
C ALA A 341 -11.96 2.31 -3.02
N PRO A 342 -11.83 3.63 -3.28
CA PRO A 342 -10.85 4.46 -2.58
C PRO A 342 -11.12 4.39 -1.06
N THR A 343 -10.12 4.00 -0.28
CA THR A 343 -10.31 3.76 1.17
C THR A 343 -9.98 4.96 2.05
N TRP A 344 -9.39 6.00 1.46
CA TRP A 344 -8.90 7.17 2.19
C TRP A 344 -9.96 8.25 2.31
N ALA A 345 -9.98 8.94 3.45
CA ALA A 345 -10.90 10.04 3.66
C ALA A 345 -10.61 11.19 2.67
N GLY A 346 -11.65 11.81 2.11
CA GLY A 346 -11.53 12.95 1.20
C GLY A 346 -11.35 12.58 -0.28
N THR A 347 -11.26 11.30 -0.63
CA THR A 347 -11.34 10.85 -2.02
C THR A 347 -12.76 11.03 -2.56
N VAL A 348 -12.89 11.30 -3.85
CA VAL A 348 -14.20 11.53 -4.50
C VAL A 348 -14.47 10.38 -5.46
N ALA A 349 -15.55 9.63 -5.22
CA ALA A 349 -16.00 8.59 -6.14
C ALA A 349 -16.69 9.22 -7.37
N PRO A 350 -16.57 8.59 -8.55
CA PRO A 350 -17.30 9.03 -9.74
C PRO A 350 -18.79 8.72 -9.62
N ASP A 351 -19.60 9.39 -10.44
CA ASP A 351 -20.99 9.02 -10.66
C ASP A 351 -21.05 7.76 -11.56
N GLY A 352 -21.10 6.58 -10.94
CA GLY A 352 -21.19 5.28 -11.65
C GLY A 352 -19.97 4.37 -11.45
N PRO A 353 -19.82 3.30 -12.27
CA PRO A 353 -18.71 2.37 -12.14
C PRO A 353 -17.38 3.02 -12.57
N TYR A 354 -16.31 2.64 -11.88
CA TYR A 354 -14.96 3.00 -12.30
C TYR A 354 -14.61 2.39 -13.66
N GLN A 355 -14.05 3.20 -14.56
CA GLN A 355 -13.61 2.73 -15.87
C GLN A 355 -12.17 2.21 -15.79
N ILE A 356 -11.98 0.97 -16.20
CA ILE A 356 -10.71 0.27 -16.26
C ILE A 356 -10.36 0.10 -17.73
N ARG A 357 -9.38 0.89 -18.18
CA ARG A 357 -8.94 0.86 -19.58
C ARG A 357 -8.10 -0.38 -19.84
N ASP A 358 -8.15 -0.88 -21.07
CA ASP A 358 -7.19 -1.88 -21.52
C ASP A 358 -5.75 -1.33 -21.40
N GLY A 359 -4.92 -2.04 -20.64
CA GLY A 359 -3.53 -1.67 -20.44
C GLY A 359 -2.69 -1.68 -21.72
N ALA A 360 -3.16 -2.29 -22.81
CA ALA A 360 -2.51 -2.23 -24.13
C ALA A 360 -2.73 -0.89 -24.85
N VAL A 361 -3.75 -0.11 -24.45
CA VAL A 361 -4.05 1.19 -25.07
C VAL A 361 -3.08 2.25 -24.53
N SER A 362 -2.48 3.00 -25.44
CA SER A 362 -1.54 4.08 -25.16
C SER A 362 -2.18 5.43 -25.48
N ASP A 363 -1.91 6.43 -24.63
CA ASP A 363 -2.29 7.82 -24.79
C ASP A 363 -1.11 8.69 -25.28
N THR A 364 0.02 8.09 -25.66
CA THR A 364 1.26 8.84 -25.96
C THR A 364 1.04 9.94 -26.99
N MET A 365 0.37 9.63 -28.11
CA MET A 365 0.17 10.59 -29.20
C MET A 365 -0.72 11.77 -28.78
N GLU A 366 -1.79 11.50 -28.04
CA GLU A 366 -2.69 12.52 -27.51
C GLU A 366 -1.92 13.45 -26.55
N LEU A 367 -1.15 12.86 -25.63
CA LEU A 367 -0.36 13.60 -24.64
C LEU A 367 0.72 14.47 -25.31
N LEU A 368 1.43 13.96 -26.32
CA LEU A 368 2.42 14.74 -27.07
C LEU A 368 1.79 15.87 -27.89
N THR A 369 0.61 15.63 -28.47
CA THR A 369 -0.17 16.67 -29.17
C THR A 369 -0.57 17.78 -28.21
N GLN A 370 -0.99 17.44 -26.98
CA GLN A 370 -1.33 18.41 -25.93
C GLN A 370 -0.13 19.26 -25.48
N LEU A 371 1.11 18.75 -25.64
CA LEU A 371 2.34 19.51 -25.44
C LEU A 371 2.69 20.43 -26.62
N GLY A 372 1.95 20.35 -27.73
CA GLY A 372 2.12 21.19 -28.91
C GLY A 372 3.08 20.63 -29.97
N LEU A 373 3.47 19.36 -29.90
CA LEU A 373 4.23 18.73 -30.97
C LEU A 373 3.38 18.60 -32.23
N ALA A 374 3.98 18.83 -33.40
CA ALA A 374 3.29 18.68 -34.67
C ALA A 374 3.06 17.20 -34.98
N GLU A 375 1.96 16.87 -35.69
CA GLU A 375 1.64 15.50 -36.10
C GLU A 375 2.79 14.84 -36.87
N SER A 376 3.54 15.60 -37.66
CA SER A 376 4.72 15.11 -38.38
C SER A 376 5.86 14.68 -37.45
N GLU A 377 6.11 15.44 -36.38
CA GLU A 377 7.16 15.12 -35.39
C GLU A 377 6.76 13.88 -34.59
N ILE A 378 5.49 13.77 -34.20
CA ILE A 378 4.95 12.60 -33.49
C ILE A 378 5.05 11.35 -34.38
N ALA A 379 4.70 11.45 -35.67
CA ALA A 379 4.82 10.36 -36.62
C ALA A 379 6.29 9.91 -36.81
N GLU A 380 7.24 10.85 -36.84
CA GLU A 380 8.68 10.53 -36.89
C GLU A 380 9.15 9.78 -35.64
N LEU A 381 8.70 10.20 -34.45
CA LEU A 381 8.99 9.52 -33.19
C LEU A 381 8.43 8.09 -33.19
N GLU A 382 7.20 7.89 -33.66
CA GLU A 382 6.56 6.57 -33.75
C GLU A 382 7.31 5.65 -34.72
N VAL A 383 7.60 6.14 -35.94
CA VAL A 383 8.32 5.37 -36.96
C VAL A 383 9.73 4.98 -36.49
N SER A 384 10.40 5.84 -35.72
CA SER A 384 11.71 5.54 -35.13
C SER A 384 11.66 4.53 -33.98
N GLY A 385 10.46 4.22 -33.47
CA GLY A 385 10.26 3.39 -32.28
C GLY A 385 10.64 4.07 -30.96
N ALA A 386 10.75 5.41 -30.96
CA ALA A 386 11.01 6.21 -29.77
C ALA A 386 9.78 6.29 -28.85
N ILE A 387 8.58 6.13 -29.41
CA ILE A 387 7.30 6.12 -28.71
C ILE A 387 6.37 5.02 -29.24
N ALA A 388 5.30 4.71 -28.50
CA ALA A 388 4.23 3.80 -28.92
C ALA A 388 2.86 4.11 -28.31
#